data_AF-A0A0V0T672-F1
#
_entry.id   AF-A0A0V0T672-F1
#
_cell.length_a   1.000
_cell.length_b   1.000
_cell.length_c   1.000
_cell.angle_alpha   90.00
_cell.angle_beta   90.00
_cell.angle_gamma   90.00
#
_symmetry.space_group_name_H-M   'P 1'
#
loop_
_entity.id
_entity.type
_entity.pdbx_description
1 polymer ?
#
loop_
_entity_poly.entity_id
_entity_poly.type
_entity_poly.pdbx_seq_one_letter_code
_entity_poly.pdbx_strand_id
1 'polypeptide(L)'
;MLNYSNYFTVVQQTQSVESFMQCLKLCRKAVPKLRCVAVDYTTNKQCSLLKRIVNNGTFYKQEKSLFAEVLFLKYCYDSAQLEQF
;
A
#
# COMPACT_ATOMS: atom_id res chain seq x y z
N MET A 1 -12.05 -18.73 6.03
CA MET A 1 -11.90 -17.61 6.97
C MET A 1 -10.82 -16.69 6.44
N LEU A 2 -11.16 -15.44 6.08
CA LEU A 2 -10.16 -14.45 5.71
C LEU A 2 -9.35 -14.12 6.97
N ASN A 3 -8.09 -14.55 6.99
CA ASN A 3 -7.18 -14.24 8.09
C ASN A 3 -6.77 -12.77 7.93
N TYR A 4 -7.54 -11.85 8.51
CA TYR A 4 -7.28 -10.41 8.49
C TYR A 4 -6.11 -10.09 9.42
N SER A 5 -4.93 -10.58 9.07
CA SER A 5 -3.72 -10.28 9.83
C SER A 5 -3.35 -8.81 9.65
N ASN A 6 -3.16 -8.06 10.74
CA ASN A 6 -2.81 -6.64 10.71
C ASN A 6 -1.29 -6.39 10.63
N TYR A 7 -0.54 -7.44 10.29
CA TYR A 7 0.91 -7.41 10.25
C TYR A 7 1.42 -7.09 8.84
N PHE A 8 2.43 -6.23 8.78
CA PHE A 8 3.08 -5.81 7.55
C PHE A 8 4.57 -6.13 7.59
N THR A 9 5.17 -6.31 6.42
CA THR A 9 6.63 -6.39 6.25
C THR A 9 7.06 -5.59 5.03
N VAL A 10 8.26 -4.99 5.10
CA VAL A 10 8.84 -4.24 4.00
C VAL A 10 9.33 -5.21 2.93
N VAL A 11 8.87 -5.02 1.69
CA VAL A 11 9.26 -5.83 0.53
C VAL A 11 10.24 -5.10 -0.39
N GLN A 12 10.25 -3.77 -0.33
CA GLN A 12 11.16 -2.94 -1.10
C GLN A 12 11.29 -1.56 -0.45
N GLN A 13 12.49 -0.99 -0.50
CA GLN A 13 12.74 0.40 -0.13
C GLN A 13 13.34 1.13 -1.33
N THR A 14 12.87 2.36 -1.58
CA THR A 14 13.36 3.23 -2.65
C THR A 14 13.66 4.60 -2.05
N GLN A 15 14.86 5.12 -2.31
CA GLN A 15 15.24 6.48 -1.93
C GLN A 15 14.88 7.49 -3.02
N SER A 16 14.93 8.78 -2.70
CA SER A 16 14.68 9.88 -3.64
C SER A 16 13.32 9.80 -4.34
N VAL A 17 12.29 9.33 -3.63
CA VAL A 17 10.90 9.37 -4.09
C VAL A 17 10.34 10.75 -3.77
N GLU A 18 10.05 11.54 -4.79
CA GLU A 18 9.78 12.98 -4.65
C GLU A 18 8.47 13.31 -3.91
N SER A 19 7.55 12.36 -3.81
CA SER A 19 6.29 12.58 -3.11
C SER A 19 5.67 11.31 -2.55
N PHE A 20 4.86 11.49 -1.53
CA PHE A 20 3.97 10.44 -1.02
C PHE A 20 3.09 9.85 -2.14
N MET A 21 2.57 10.68 -3.04
CA MET A 21 1.76 10.25 -4.18
C MET A 21 2.55 9.35 -5.15
N GLN A 22 3.83 9.65 -5.38
CA GLN A 22 4.70 8.78 -6.17
C GLN A 22 4.93 7.43 -5.47
N CYS A 23 5.09 7.42 -4.14
CA CYS A 23 5.20 6.19 -3.35
C CYS A 23 3.95 5.30 -3.51
N LEU A 24 2.74 5.88 -3.48
CA LEU A 24 1.49 5.15 -3.75
C LEU A 24 1.45 4.55 -5.16
N LYS A 25 1.89 5.31 -6.18
CA LYS A 25 1.98 4.82 -7.57
C LYS A 25 2.97 3.66 -7.70
N LEU A 26 4.09 3.70 -6.98
CA LEU A 26 5.07 2.61 -6.94
C LEU A 26 4.44 1.35 -6.32
N CYS A 27 3.72 1.50 -5.20
CA CYS A 27 2.99 0.37 -4.59
C CYS A 27 1.98 -0.26 -5.55
N ARG A 28 1.16 0.56 -6.22
CA ARG A 28 0.19 0.08 -7.23
C ARG A 28 0.85 -0.71 -8.36
N LYS A 29 2.00 -0.25 -8.88
CA LYS A 29 2.77 -0.99 -9.90
C LYS A 29 3.37 -2.29 -9.36
N ALA A 30 3.70 -2.33 -8.07
CA ALA A 30 4.31 -3.46 -7.40
C ALA A 30 3.30 -4.54 -6.95
N VAL A 31 1.98 -4.28 -7.00
CA VAL A 31 0.94 -5.25 -6.59
C VAL A 31 1.13 -6.62 -7.22
N PRO A 32 1.31 -6.78 -8.55
CA PRO A 32 1.35 -8.10 -9.17
C PRO A 32 2.55 -8.94 -8.75
N LYS A 33 3.69 -8.29 -8.46
CA LYS A 33 4.97 -8.96 -8.17
C LYS A 33 5.26 -9.07 -6.67
N LEU A 34 5.07 -7.98 -5.93
CA LEU A 34 5.46 -7.86 -4.53
C LEU A 34 4.25 -7.89 -3.57
N ARG A 35 3.03 -7.95 -4.11
CA ARG A 35 1.78 -7.90 -3.32
C ARG A 35 1.76 -6.70 -2.38
N CYS A 36 2.25 -5.55 -2.87
CA CYS A 36 2.24 -4.32 -2.10
C CYS A 36 0.79 -3.92 -1.79
N VAL A 37 0.51 -3.67 -0.50
CA VAL A 37 -0.80 -3.26 0.00
C VAL A 37 -0.71 -2.09 0.98
N ALA A 38 0.49 -1.66 1.36
CA ALA A 38 0.68 -0.46 2.16
C ALA A 38 2.02 0.21 1.82
N VAL A 39 2.14 1.48 2.19
CA VAL A 39 3.37 2.27 2.06
C VAL A 39 3.72 2.94 3.38
N ASP A 40 5.00 3.18 3.59
CA ASP A 40 5.51 4.09 4.60
C ASP A 40 6.48 5.07 3.93
N TYR A 41 6.15 6.36 3.95
CA TYR A 41 6.91 7.40 3.27
C TYR A 41 7.46 8.42 4.27
N THR A 42 8.77 8.64 4.26
CA THR A 42 9.42 9.53 5.23
C THR A 42 9.67 10.92 4.66
N THR A 43 9.91 11.90 5.53
CA THR A 43 10.35 13.25 5.13
C THR A 43 11.67 13.25 4.36
N ASN A 44 12.48 12.20 4.49
CA ASN A 44 13.74 12.02 3.77
C ASN A 44 13.55 11.43 2.36
N LYS A 45 12.33 11.50 1.82
CA LYS A 45 11.99 11.00 0.49
C LYS A 45 12.25 9.49 0.32
N GLN A 46 12.21 8.73 1.42
CA GLN A 46 12.29 7.26 1.37
C GLN A 46 10.87 6.69 1.31
N CYS A 47 10.64 5.77 0.39
CA CYS A 47 9.40 5.01 0.24
C CYS A 47 9.66 3.54 0.57
N SER A 48 9.01 3.03 1.62
CA SER A 48 8.94 1.60 1.90
C SER A 48 7.63 1.05 1.34
N LEU A 49 7.72 -0.01 0.55
CA LEU A 49 6.57 -0.79 0.07
C LEU A 49 6.35 -1.95 1.01
N LEU A 50 5.11 -2.18 1.42
CA LEU A 50 4.77 -3.21 2.42
C LEU A 50 3.75 -4.20 1.88
N LYS A 51 3.93 -5.48 2.25
CA LYS A 51 2.93 -6.54 2.06
C LYS A 51 2.34 -6.97 3.40
N ARG A 52 1.11 -7.47 3.38
CA ARG A 52 0.47 -8.12 4.53
C ARG A 52 1.08 -9.51 4.75
N ILE A 53 1.30 -9.89 6.01
CA ILE A 53 1.81 -11.20 6.41
C ILE A 53 0.91 -11.79 7.49
N VAL A 54 0.90 -13.11 7.63
CA VAL A 54 -0.11 -13.81 8.44
C VAL A 54 0.27 -13.84 9.92
N ASN A 55 1.52 -14.17 10.25
CA ASN A 55 2.04 -14.29 11.62
C ASN A 55 3.46 -13.69 11.72
N ASN A 56 3.91 -13.33 12.94
CA ASN A 56 5.27 -12.89 13.26
C ASN A 56 5.81 -11.70 12.44
N GLY A 57 5.10 -10.57 12.45
CA GLY A 57 5.75 -9.33 12.02
C GLY A 57 5.07 -8.07 12.50
N THR A 58 5.78 -7.34 13.36
CA THR A 58 5.42 -5.98 13.73
C THR A 58 6.18 -5.05 12.78
N PHE A 59 5.46 -4.40 11.87
CA PHE A 59 6.04 -3.26 11.18
C PHE A 59 6.09 -2.09 12.14
N TYR A 60 7.30 -1.61 12.42
CA TYR A 60 7.50 -0.39 13.18
C TYR A 60 7.54 0.77 12.20
N LYS A 61 6.50 1.60 12.25
CA LYS A 61 6.42 2.85 11.51
C LYS A 61 7.65 3.71 11.86
N GLN A 62 8.32 4.26 10.85
CA GLN A 62 9.45 5.17 11.09
C GLN A 62 8.97 6.47 11.73
N GLU A 63 9.83 7.14 12.51
CA GLU A 63 9.52 8.49 12.98
C GLU A 63 9.33 9.45 11.79
N LYS A 64 8.40 10.41 11.93
CA LYS A 64 8.11 11.43 10.89
C LYS A 64 7.80 10.83 9.50
N SER A 65 7.07 9.72 9.49
CA SER A 65 6.60 9.07 8.26
C SER A 65 5.08 9.11 8.12
N LEU A 66 4.61 8.96 6.89
CA LEU A 66 3.22 8.79 6.51
C LEU A 66 2.99 7.34 6.10
N PHE A 67 2.24 6.64 6.92
CA PHE A 67 1.76 5.29 6.64
C PHE A 67 0.38 5.34 5.98
N ALA A 68 0.19 4.55 4.92
CA ALA A 68 -1.13 4.36 4.34
C ALA A 68 -1.30 2.96 3.74
N GLU A 69 -2.48 2.38 3.96
CA GLU A 69 -2.91 1.16 3.29
C GLU A 69 -3.57 1.50 1.94
N VAL A 70 -3.25 0.73 0.90
CA VAL A 70 -3.79 0.87 -0.44
C VAL A 70 -4.87 -0.20 -0.64
N LEU A 71 -6.13 0.24 -0.66
CA LEU A 71 -7.26 -0.62 -0.96
C LEU A 71 -7.47 -0.70 -2.47
N PHE A 72 -7.50 -1.92 -2.99
CA PHE A 72 -7.82 -2.18 -4.40
C PHE A 72 -9.27 -2.62 -4.52
N LEU A 73 -10.10 -1.73 -5.06
CA LEU A 73 -11.46 -2.09 -5.45
C LEU A 73 -11.36 -3.00 -6.69
N LYS A 74 -11.79 -4.25 -6.53
CA LYS A 74 -11.83 -5.23 -7.63
C LYS A 74 -13.02 -5.00 -8.57
N TYR A 75 -14.03 -4.27 -8.10
CA TYR A 75 -15.22 -3.92 -8.85
C TYR A 75 -15.42 -2.40 -8.75
N CYS A 76 -15.33 -1.71 -9.88
CA CYS A 76 -15.95 -0.41 -10.04
C CYS A 76 -17.36 -0.67 -10.55
N TYR A 77 -18.37 -0.58 -9.68
CA TYR A 77 -19.75 -0.48 -10.13
C TYR A 77 -19.93 0.95 -10.65
N ASP A 78 -20.05 1.08 -11.96
CA ASP A 78 -20.38 2.36 -12.58
C ASP A 78 -21.86 2.67 -12.30
N SER A 79 -22.12 3.65 -11.45
CA SER A 79 -23.48 4.11 -11.16
C SER A 79 -24.16 4.75 -12.37
N ALA A 80 -23.44 5.04 -13.46
CA ALA A 80 -24.01 5.61 -14.69
C ALA A 80 -24.84 4.61 -15.53
N GLN A 81 -24.85 3.32 -15.19
CA GLN A 81 -25.70 2.32 -15.87
C GLN A 81 -27.09 2.14 -15.26
N LEU A 82 -27.42 2.82 -14.15
CA LEU A 82 -28.70 2.64 -13.44
C LEU A 82 -29.82 3.63 -13.84
N GLU A 83 -29.58 4.57 -14.76
CA GLU A 83 -30.63 5.48 -15.28
C GLU A 83 -31.27 5.02 -16.61
N GLN A 84 -31.14 3.75 -17.00
CA GLN A 84 -31.75 3.22 -18.24
C GLN A 84 -32.82 2.13 -18.01
N PHE A 85 -33.43 2.08 -16.83
CA PHE A 85 -34.61 1.25 -16.56
C PHE A 85 -35.76 2.07 -15.97
#